data_AF-A0AAU9G360-F1
#
_entry.id   AF-A0AAU9G360-F1
#
_cell.length_a   1.000
_cell.length_b   1.000
_cell.length_c   1.000
_cell.angle_alpha   90.00
_cell.angle_beta   90.00
_cell.angle_gamma   90.00
#
_symmetry.space_group_name_H-M   'P 1'
#
loop_
_entity.id
_entity.type
_entity.pdbx_description
1 polymer ?
#
loop_
_entity_poly.entity_id
_entity_poly.type
_entity_poly.pdbx_seq_one_letter_code
_entity_poly.pdbx_strand_id
1 'polypeptide(L)'
;MGSRMVYKLLRAWRTPLICVAGTLALLLVIQQLLDKSLAGHPSQEKQLKKETAVPKVHVAVDSPVDSPVDSPVVVATDLEAILRENGKHHWAQGSRRSHQCAPFPRYEDIVFKNPDFQWVVAGNLSYFLFGAYYDCRPAAPEVMVLAMVTTLKGPHPEAHCQLWYADGGQPDLVPVSSTKVGWYDVWGNVAGVAYPTMLSCVVPEPDIRVPQLVSLVFGSPCAPARNALVVVNAEVSQRPRPPPSTQQRLRTGVCVKFLDFPDRDMSARMVEWLELLRLLGVERVVAYDIGQLTANTSHTLAHYSQVDGLLQLRQHRLLAELPEHRGLRMCLTEVLMYNDCLYRNMYEFDYLGVFDVDEVIMPLGELQSYQLLLQELQRFDVNCTERTSFCFRNVYFPEELAADPALPQHFYMLSHVTRVAEHLDANSAIKCLHSPLYVTLTHNHFPMQWRESCGPMDVPVHFGQMQHYRHVDDLTTLTRPTPVRDDNILRFREQLLRNIHRRLGWT
;
A
#
# COMPACT_ATOMS: atom_id res chain seq x y z
N MET A 1 -47.68 -49.76 44.07
CA MET A 1 -47.61 -48.71 43.02
C MET A 1 -46.16 -48.18 42.83
N GLY A 2 -45.15 -49.06 42.72
CA GLY A 2 -43.73 -48.65 42.65
C GLY A 2 -43.04 -48.83 41.29
N SER A 3 -43.40 -49.85 40.48
CA SER A 3 -42.62 -50.19 39.28
C SER A 3 -42.94 -49.38 38.01
N ARG A 4 -44.09 -48.69 37.93
CA ARG A 4 -44.45 -47.88 36.73
C ARG A 4 -43.81 -46.48 36.70
N MET A 5 -43.28 -46.01 37.83
CA MET A 5 -42.69 -44.66 37.93
C MET A 5 -41.21 -44.65 37.57
N VAL A 6 -40.47 -45.72 37.90
CA VAL A 6 -39.03 -45.89 37.57
C VAL A 6 -38.81 -46.03 36.05
N TYR A 7 -39.72 -46.70 35.34
CA TYR A 7 -39.62 -46.89 33.88
C TYR A 7 -39.84 -45.60 33.07
N LYS A 8 -40.62 -44.63 33.60
CA LYS A 8 -40.84 -43.32 32.95
C LYS A 8 -39.65 -42.39 33.17
N LEU A 9 -39.01 -42.43 34.34
CA LEU A 9 -37.78 -41.68 34.62
C LEU A 9 -36.61 -42.18 33.75
N LEU A 10 -36.41 -43.49 33.61
CA LEU A 10 -35.34 -44.03 32.75
C LEU A 10 -35.48 -43.70 31.26
N ARG A 11 -36.70 -43.43 30.78
CA ARG A 11 -36.96 -43.07 29.38
C ARG A 11 -36.74 -41.58 29.09
N ALA A 12 -36.94 -40.71 30.09
CA ALA A 12 -36.72 -39.27 29.98
C ALA A 12 -35.22 -38.90 29.92
N TRP A 13 -34.35 -39.74 30.50
CA TRP A 13 -32.90 -39.48 30.53
C TRP A 13 -32.13 -40.16 29.38
N ARG A 14 -32.73 -41.09 28.63
CA ARG A 14 -32.07 -41.78 27.52
C ARG A 14 -31.64 -40.84 26.40
N THR A 15 -32.53 -39.97 25.95
CA THR A 15 -32.26 -39.03 24.86
C THR A 15 -31.18 -38.00 25.22
N PRO A 16 -31.23 -37.33 26.39
CA PRO A 16 -30.16 -36.40 26.78
C PRO A 16 -28.82 -37.11 27.05
N LEU A 17 -28.81 -38.35 27.58
CA LEU A 17 -27.56 -39.12 27.73
C LEU A 17 -26.92 -39.48 26.39
N ILE A 18 -27.73 -39.84 25.38
CA ILE A 18 -27.24 -40.12 24.02
C ILE A 18 -26.70 -38.83 23.36
N CYS A 19 -27.38 -37.69 23.54
CA CYS A 19 -26.90 -36.41 23.04
C CYS A 19 -25.57 -36.01 23.69
N VAL A 20 -25.46 -36.13 25.03
CA VAL A 20 -24.22 -35.80 25.76
C VAL A 20 -23.06 -36.72 25.35
N ALA A 21 -23.32 -38.02 25.21
CA ALA A 21 -22.32 -38.99 24.73
C ALA A 21 -21.91 -38.69 23.27
N GLY A 22 -22.84 -38.31 22.41
CA GLY A 22 -22.58 -37.90 21.02
C GLY A 22 -21.73 -36.63 20.94
N THR A 23 -22.02 -35.62 21.75
CA THR A 23 -21.21 -34.39 21.81
C THR A 23 -19.82 -34.62 22.38
N LEU A 24 -19.67 -35.49 23.38
CA LEU A 24 -18.35 -35.87 23.92
C LEU A 24 -17.52 -36.65 22.90
N ALA A 25 -18.14 -37.56 22.15
CA ALA A 25 -17.46 -38.29 21.06
C ALA A 25 -17.02 -37.34 19.93
N LEU A 26 -17.86 -36.37 19.57
CA LEU A 26 -17.52 -35.37 18.56
C LEU A 26 -16.37 -34.46 19.01
N LEU A 27 -16.37 -34.03 20.28
CA LEU A 27 -15.28 -33.24 20.86
C LEU A 27 -13.96 -34.02 20.89
N LEU A 28 -14.00 -35.31 21.23
CA LEU A 28 -12.81 -36.18 21.19
C LEU A 28 -12.25 -36.36 19.77
N VAL A 29 -13.12 -36.46 18.76
CA VAL A 29 -12.70 -36.53 17.34
C VAL A 29 -12.11 -35.19 16.88
N ILE A 30 -12.72 -34.06 17.25
CA ILE A 30 -12.20 -32.72 16.96
C ILE A 30 -10.84 -32.51 17.63
N GLN A 31 -10.68 -32.96 18.87
CA GLN A 31 -9.41 -32.87 19.60
C GLN A 31 -8.32 -33.74 18.97
N GLN A 32 -8.65 -34.96 18.51
CA GLN A 32 -7.70 -35.80 17.75
C GLN A 32 -7.33 -35.22 16.39
N LEU A 33 -8.24 -34.50 15.73
CA LEU A 33 -7.96 -33.81 14.45
C LEU A 33 -7.08 -32.57 14.68
N LEU A 34 -7.31 -31.83 15.77
CA LEU A 34 -6.45 -30.71 16.20
C LEU A 34 -5.05 -31.20 16.60
N ASP A 35 -4.93 -32.29 17.36
CA ASP A 35 -3.64 -32.87 17.74
C ASP A 35 -2.87 -33.39 16.51
N LYS A 36 -3.55 -33.93 15.50
CA LYS A 36 -2.92 -34.30 14.21
C LYS A 36 -2.50 -33.08 13.38
N SER A 37 -3.21 -31.96 13.49
CA SER A 37 -2.82 -30.69 12.87
C SER A 37 -1.63 -30.03 13.58
N LEU A 38 -1.43 -30.30 14.87
CA LEU A 38 -0.33 -29.76 15.68
C LEU A 38 0.92 -30.67 15.70
N ALA A 39 0.79 -31.97 15.41
CA ALA A 39 1.89 -32.93 15.39
C ALA A 39 2.64 -33.03 14.04
N GLY A 40 2.26 -32.24 13.03
CA GLY A 40 2.86 -32.26 11.70
C GLY A 40 3.58 -30.97 11.34
N HIS A 41 4.76 -30.73 11.92
CA HIS A 41 5.93 -30.11 11.26
C HIS A 41 7.11 -30.03 12.25
N PRO A 42 8.23 -30.73 12.02
CA PRO A 42 9.47 -30.49 12.72
C PRO A 42 10.00 -29.10 12.38
N SER A 43 10.45 -28.35 13.39
CA SER A 43 11.11 -27.05 13.29
C SER A 43 12.31 -27.08 12.33
N GLN A 44 12.23 -26.30 11.25
CA GLN A 44 13.37 -26.00 10.36
C GLN A 44 14.33 -24.97 11.00
N GLU A 45 14.82 -25.26 12.21
CA GLU A 45 15.75 -24.37 12.92
C GLU A 45 17.22 -24.81 12.75
N LYS A 46 17.53 -25.72 11.82
CA LYS A 46 18.87 -26.34 11.70
C LYS A 46 19.54 -26.33 10.32
N GLN A 47 19.08 -25.51 9.37
CA GLN A 47 19.77 -25.37 8.07
C GLN A 47 20.32 -23.97 7.76
N LEU A 48 20.21 -22.99 8.66
CA LEU A 48 20.86 -21.69 8.52
C LEU A 48 22.29 -21.68 9.11
N LYS A 49 23.09 -22.73 8.84
CA LYS A 49 24.54 -22.78 9.17
C LYS A 49 25.26 -23.73 8.22
N LYS A 50 25.36 -23.36 6.94
CA LYS A 50 26.47 -23.73 6.04
C LYS A 50 26.23 -23.12 4.67
N GLU A 51 27.01 -22.09 4.37
CA GLU A 51 27.62 -21.78 3.05
C GLU A 51 27.98 -20.29 3.04
N THR A 52 29.04 -19.97 3.79
CA THR A 52 29.82 -18.74 3.60
C THR A 52 31.11 -19.16 2.91
N ALA A 53 31.11 -19.07 1.57
CA ALA A 53 32.33 -19.07 0.77
C ALA A 53 32.05 -18.45 -0.60
N VAL A 54 32.19 -17.13 -0.70
CA VAL A 54 32.27 -16.41 -1.99
C VAL A 54 33.76 -16.16 -2.28
N PRO A 55 34.28 -16.48 -3.47
CA PRO A 55 35.68 -16.23 -3.82
C PRO A 55 35.93 -14.74 -4.05
N LYS A 56 37.08 -14.25 -3.55
CA LYS A 56 37.56 -12.89 -3.73
C LYS A 56 38.03 -12.69 -5.17
N VAL A 57 37.47 -11.69 -5.86
CA VAL A 57 38.07 -11.10 -7.06
C VAL A 57 38.29 -9.62 -6.77
N HIS A 58 39.53 -9.18 -6.88
CA HIS A 58 39.91 -7.77 -6.76
C HIS A 58 39.66 -7.06 -8.09
N VAL A 59 38.87 -5.99 -8.07
CA VAL A 59 38.84 -4.98 -9.14
C VAL A 59 38.96 -3.60 -8.50
N ALA A 60 39.86 -2.80 -9.05
CA ALA A 60 40.25 -1.48 -8.56
C ALA A 60 39.10 -0.46 -8.67
N VAL A 61 38.99 0.39 -7.65
CA VAL A 61 38.01 1.47 -7.54
C VAL A 61 38.63 2.75 -8.11
N ASP A 62 38.07 3.26 -9.20
CA ASP A 62 38.26 4.65 -9.60
C ASP A 62 37.09 5.49 -9.06
N SER A 63 37.43 6.67 -8.54
CA SER A 63 36.55 7.55 -7.76
C SER A 63 35.46 8.22 -8.60
N PRO A 64 34.25 8.48 -8.07
CA PRO A 64 33.24 9.25 -8.78
C PRO A 64 33.53 10.75 -8.68
N VAL A 65 33.41 11.43 -9.81
CA VAL A 65 33.40 12.89 -9.92
C VAL A 65 31.98 13.39 -9.62
N ASP A 66 31.84 14.19 -8.57
CA ASP A 66 30.61 14.90 -8.22
C ASP A 66 30.22 15.90 -9.33
N SER A 67 28.99 15.84 -9.80
CA SER A 67 28.35 16.93 -10.53
C SER A 67 26.87 16.96 -10.15
N PRO A 68 26.37 18.06 -9.56
CA PRO A 68 24.98 18.16 -9.15
C PRO A 68 24.10 18.39 -10.39
N VAL A 69 23.20 17.45 -10.67
CA VAL A 69 22.13 17.63 -11.66
C VAL A 69 20.90 18.09 -10.89
N ASP A 70 20.61 19.39 -10.94
CA ASP A 70 19.38 19.99 -10.43
C ASP A 70 18.18 19.34 -11.13
N SER A 71 17.41 18.57 -10.36
CA SER A 71 16.15 17.98 -10.81
C SER A 71 15.01 18.95 -10.47
N PRO A 72 14.04 19.19 -11.38
CA PRO A 72 12.97 20.13 -11.15
C PRO A 72 12.06 19.62 -10.03
N VAL A 73 12.05 20.39 -8.94
CA VAL A 73 11.29 20.18 -7.72
C VAL A 73 9.80 20.25 -8.04
N VAL A 74 9.08 19.13 -7.88
CA VAL A 74 7.63 19.17 -7.61
C VAL A 74 7.48 20.08 -6.41
N VAL A 75 6.87 21.26 -6.61
CA VAL A 75 6.72 22.29 -5.57
C VAL A 75 6.07 21.66 -4.34
N ALA A 76 6.91 21.26 -3.38
CA ALA A 76 6.45 20.93 -2.05
C ALA A 76 5.76 22.19 -1.56
N THR A 77 4.51 22.07 -1.12
CA THR A 77 3.84 23.17 -0.46
C THR A 77 4.76 23.65 0.65
N ASP A 78 5.30 24.85 0.52
CA ASP A 78 6.33 25.35 1.42
C ASP A 78 5.71 25.57 2.80
N LEU A 79 5.82 24.55 3.65
CA LEU A 79 5.26 24.55 5.00
C LEU A 79 5.82 25.73 5.80
N GLU A 80 7.08 26.10 5.57
CA GLU A 80 7.68 27.27 6.20
C GLU A 80 6.96 28.54 5.76
N ALA A 81 6.74 28.71 4.45
CA ALA A 81 5.97 29.84 3.94
C ALA A 81 4.55 29.89 4.51
N ILE A 82 3.81 28.77 4.52
CA ILE A 82 2.45 28.69 5.07
C ILE A 82 2.44 29.11 6.55
N LEU A 83 3.33 28.52 7.37
CA LEU A 83 3.37 28.83 8.80
C LEU A 83 3.78 30.29 9.06
N ARG A 84 4.73 30.82 8.27
CA ARG A 84 5.16 32.22 8.39
C ARG A 84 4.10 33.21 7.92
N GLU A 85 3.36 32.89 6.87
CA GLU A 85 2.25 33.70 6.36
C GLU A 85 1.11 33.73 7.38
N ASN A 86 0.61 32.55 7.79
CA ASN A 86 -0.45 32.44 8.79
C ASN A 86 -0.03 33.06 10.14
N GLY A 87 1.24 32.94 10.51
CA GLY A 87 1.80 33.54 11.71
C GLY A 87 1.89 35.07 11.69
N LYS A 88 1.84 35.73 10.52
CA LYS A 88 1.73 37.21 10.45
C LYS A 88 0.30 37.69 10.68
N HIS A 89 -0.68 36.85 10.36
CA HIS A 89 -2.10 37.11 10.55
C HIS A 89 -2.52 36.74 12.00
N HIS A 90 -3.81 36.89 12.32
CA HIS A 90 -4.39 36.82 13.68
C HIS A 90 -4.09 35.53 14.50
N TRP A 91 -3.39 34.54 13.94
CA TRP A 91 -3.06 33.27 14.57
C TRP A 91 -1.92 33.38 15.61
N ALA A 92 -0.92 34.24 15.38
CA ALA A 92 0.23 34.36 16.29
C ALA A 92 0.07 35.40 17.40
N GLN A 93 -0.87 36.36 17.26
CA GLN A 93 -1.05 37.44 18.24
C GLN A 93 -1.54 36.91 19.62
N GLY A 94 -2.05 35.68 19.68
CA GLY A 94 -2.50 35.05 20.92
C GLY A 94 -1.46 34.19 21.68
N SER A 95 -0.39 33.71 21.04
CA SER A 95 0.32 32.49 21.48
C SER A 95 1.21 32.61 22.74
N ARG A 96 1.82 33.77 23.02
CA ARG A 96 2.69 33.94 24.22
C ARG A 96 2.13 34.86 25.30
N ARG A 97 1.08 35.64 24.99
CA ARG A 97 0.52 36.67 25.90
C ARG A 97 -0.97 36.54 26.13
N SER A 98 -1.71 35.82 25.30
CA SER A 98 -3.14 35.58 25.50
C SER A 98 -3.33 34.16 26.04
N HIS A 99 -4.26 33.98 26.96
CA HIS A 99 -4.65 32.68 27.51
C HIS A 99 -5.46 31.84 26.49
N GLN A 100 -5.25 32.03 25.18
CA GLN A 100 -6.02 31.35 24.13
C GLN A 100 -5.37 30.02 23.79
N CYS A 101 -6.13 28.96 24.04
CA CYS A 101 -5.83 27.60 23.63
C CYS A 101 -6.35 27.38 22.19
N ALA A 102 -5.57 26.84 21.26
CA ALA A 102 -4.19 26.32 21.40
C ALA A 102 -3.11 27.26 20.81
N PRO A 103 -1.84 27.18 21.27
CA PRO A 103 -0.76 27.96 20.68
C PRO A 103 -0.49 27.56 19.22
N PHE A 104 -0.38 28.53 18.31
CA PHE A 104 -0.06 28.29 16.91
C PHE A 104 1.32 27.60 16.72
N PRO A 105 1.43 26.51 15.93
CA PRO A 105 2.70 25.88 15.61
C PRO A 105 3.62 26.83 14.86
N ARG A 106 4.89 26.89 15.27
CA ARG A 106 5.91 27.69 14.59
C ARG A 106 6.89 26.78 13.90
N TYR A 107 7.33 27.15 12.71
CA TYR A 107 8.26 26.34 11.93
C TYR A 107 9.54 26.03 12.71
N GLU A 108 10.05 26.99 13.49
CA GLU A 108 11.23 26.81 14.34
C GLU A 108 11.07 25.81 15.50
N ASP A 109 9.83 25.45 15.86
CA ASP A 109 9.55 24.48 16.94
C ASP A 109 9.37 23.05 16.39
N ILE A 110 9.33 22.88 15.06
CA ILE A 110 9.16 21.59 14.39
C ILE A 110 10.52 20.90 14.26
N VAL A 111 10.57 19.63 14.67
CA VAL A 111 11.78 18.80 14.51
C VAL A 111 11.59 17.87 13.33
N PHE A 112 12.39 18.04 12.29
CA PHE A 112 12.42 17.15 11.12
C PHE A 112 13.50 16.09 11.31
N LYS A 113 13.17 14.81 11.11
CA LYS A 113 14.19 13.74 11.01
C LYS A 113 14.83 13.71 9.64
N ASN A 114 14.03 14.02 8.64
CA ASN A 114 14.42 14.30 7.26
C ASN A 114 13.29 15.15 6.64
N PRO A 115 13.38 15.53 5.34
CA PRO A 115 12.35 16.35 4.70
C PRO A 115 10.93 15.77 4.72
N ASP A 116 10.76 14.45 4.89
CA ASP A 116 9.46 13.78 4.82
C ASP A 116 8.83 13.54 6.20
N PHE A 117 9.63 13.51 7.27
CA PHE A 117 9.15 13.12 8.60
C PHE A 117 9.37 14.21 9.65
N GLN A 118 8.26 14.71 10.18
CA GLN A 118 8.25 15.48 11.43
C GLN A 118 8.24 14.52 12.62
N TRP A 119 9.03 14.79 13.65
CA TRP A 119 9.21 13.87 14.77
C TRP A 119 8.72 14.46 16.08
N VAL A 120 7.88 13.69 16.75
CA VAL A 120 7.41 13.98 18.10
C VAL A 120 7.54 12.75 18.99
N VAL A 121 7.78 13.00 20.28
CA VAL A 121 7.92 11.97 21.30
C VAL A 121 6.78 12.12 22.30
N ALA A 122 6.12 11.01 22.62
CA ALA A 122 5.06 10.97 23.62
C ALA A 122 5.24 9.72 24.49
N GLY A 123 5.58 9.93 25.76
CA GLY A 123 5.99 8.84 26.65
C GLY A 123 7.24 8.12 26.11
N ASN A 124 7.13 6.81 25.90
CA ASN A 124 8.18 5.96 25.34
C ASN A 124 8.04 5.74 23.82
N LEU A 125 7.10 6.42 23.16
CA LEU A 125 6.84 6.25 21.73
C LEU A 125 7.39 7.42 20.93
N SER A 126 8.03 7.11 19.81
CA SER A 126 8.35 8.08 18.76
C SER A 126 7.31 7.99 17.65
N TYR A 127 6.86 9.15 17.19
CA TYR A 127 5.96 9.33 16.05
C TYR A 127 6.71 10.08 14.97
N PHE A 128 6.91 9.44 13.82
CA PHE A 128 7.41 10.04 12.60
C PHE A 128 6.22 10.35 11.72
N LEU A 129 5.71 11.58 11.84
CA LEU A 129 4.55 12.08 11.13
C LEU A 129 4.95 12.36 9.68
N PHE A 130 4.25 11.73 8.73
CA PHE A 130 4.61 11.74 7.31
C PHE A 130 3.69 12.64 6.48
N GLY A 131 2.37 12.53 6.67
CA GLY A 131 1.42 13.30 5.86
C GLY A 131 0.01 13.30 6.45
N ALA A 132 -0.82 14.24 5.99
CA ALA A 132 -2.21 14.35 6.39
C ALA A 132 -3.12 14.49 5.16
N TYR A 133 -4.30 13.87 5.21
CA TYR A 133 -5.23 13.81 4.08
C TYR A 133 -6.65 14.09 4.56
N TYR A 134 -7.35 14.98 3.87
CA TYR A 134 -8.78 15.16 4.07
C TYR A 134 -9.55 14.00 3.43
N ASP A 135 -10.45 13.42 4.21
CA ASP A 135 -11.25 12.25 3.84
C ASP A 135 -12.74 12.50 4.09
N CYS A 136 -13.44 12.89 3.02
CA CYS A 136 -14.89 13.10 2.99
C CYS A 136 -15.69 11.85 2.57
N ARG A 137 -15.09 10.65 2.58
CA ARG A 137 -15.83 9.41 2.26
C ARG A 137 -16.84 9.04 3.35
N PRO A 138 -16.53 9.16 4.65
CA PRO A 138 -17.50 8.90 5.72
C PRO A 138 -18.58 9.97 5.81
N ALA A 139 -19.67 9.66 6.50
CA ALA A 139 -20.73 10.63 6.80
C ALA A 139 -20.20 11.87 7.55
N ALA A 140 -19.33 11.66 8.53
CA ALA A 140 -18.58 12.72 9.20
C ALA A 140 -17.14 12.75 8.64
N PRO A 141 -16.77 13.77 7.84
CA PRO A 141 -15.42 13.85 7.27
C PRO A 141 -14.33 13.83 8.33
N GLU A 142 -13.17 13.30 7.97
CA GLU A 142 -12.04 13.17 8.87
C GLU A 142 -10.73 13.62 8.20
N VAL A 143 -9.77 14.04 9.03
CA VAL A 143 -8.38 14.19 8.63
C VAL A 143 -7.63 12.93 9.05
N MET A 144 -6.99 12.30 8.08
CA MET A 144 -6.22 11.08 8.22
C MET A 144 -4.74 11.43 8.31
N VAL A 145 -4.13 11.23 9.48
CA VAL A 145 -2.70 11.48 9.71
C VAL A 145 -1.94 10.15 9.59
N LEU A 146 -1.08 10.07 8.57
CA LEU A 146 -0.19 8.93 8.35
C LEU A 146 1.14 9.15 9.05
N ALA A 147 1.55 8.19 9.85
CA ALA A 147 2.79 8.21 10.60
C ALA A 147 3.48 6.85 10.63
N MET A 148 4.76 6.83 11.00
CA MET A 148 5.45 5.63 11.49
C MET A 148 5.56 5.75 13.01
N VAL A 149 5.11 4.76 13.78
CA VAL A 149 5.09 4.83 15.26
C VAL A 149 5.84 3.65 15.86
N THR A 150 6.68 3.88 16.87
CA THR A 150 7.55 2.83 17.47
C THR A 150 6.81 1.83 18.37
N THR A 151 5.57 1.50 18.03
CA THR A 151 4.79 0.41 18.62
C THR A 151 3.83 -0.17 17.58
N LEU A 152 3.68 -1.48 17.61
CA LEU A 152 2.65 -2.20 16.85
C LEU A 152 1.35 -2.37 17.63
N LYS A 153 1.43 -2.50 18.96
CA LYS A 153 0.32 -2.94 19.82
C LYS A 153 -0.26 -1.82 20.70
N GLY A 154 0.38 -0.66 20.73
CA GLY A 154 0.09 0.38 21.72
C GLY A 154 0.60 -0.01 23.12
N PRO A 155 0.01 0.53 24.21
CA PRO A 155 -1.05 1.54 24.19
C PRO A 155 -0.54 2.86 23.60
N HIS A 156 -1.38 3.54 22.83
CA HIS A 156 -1.10 4.91 22.40
C HIS A 156 -1.51 5.88 23.53
N PRO A 157 -0.69 6.89 23.85
CA PRO A 157 -1.09 7.95 24.77
C PRO A 157 -2.29 8.71 24.20
N GLU A 158 -3.09 9.32 25.09
CA GLU A 158 -4.17 10.21 24.70
C GLU A 158 -3.64 11.32 23.78
N ALA A 159 -4.26 11.44 22.61
CA ALA A 159 -3.82 12.32 21.55
C ALA A 159 -5.00 13.12 20.98
N HIS A 160 -4.71 14.33 20.54
CA HIS A 160 -5.66 15.26 19.96
C HIS A 160 -5.08 15.85 18.67
N CYS A 161 -5.94 16.11 17.70
CA CYS A 161 -5.63 16.95 16.56
C CYS A 161 -6.03 18.39 16.83
N GLN A 162 -5.15 19.31 16.46
CA GLN A 162 -5.45 20.73 16.29
C GLN A 162 -5.62 20.97 14.79
N LEU A 163 -6.86 21.22 14.36
CA LEU A 163 -7.22 21.43 12.96
C LEU A 163 -7.21 22.93 12.66
N TRP A 164 -6.29 23.38 11.81
CA TRP A 164 -6.08 24.79 11.53
C TRP A 164 -6.64 25.19 10.17
N TYR A 165 -7.30 26.35 10.07
CA TYR A 165 -8.02 26.80 8.88
C TYR A 165 -7.47 28.12 8.37
N ALA A 166 -7.29 28.28 7.06
CA ALA A 166 -6.66 29.45 6.44
C ALA A 166 -7.24 30.82 6.92
N ASP A 167 -8.52 30.86 7.24
CA ASP A 167 -9.27 32.04 7.67
C ASP A 167 -9.43 32.19 9.20
N GLY A 168 -8.96 31.24 10.00
CA GLY A 168 -9.25 31.15 11.43
C GLY A 168 -8.03 31.25 12.34
N GLY A 169 -8.04 32.16 13.31
CA GLY A 169 -6.95 32.33 14.29
C GLY A 169 -6.88 31.26 15.39
N GLN A 170 -7.84 30.34 15.44
CA GLN A 170 -7.93 29.26 16.43
C GLN A 170 -8.20 27.93 15.73
N PRO A 171 -7.59 26.83 16.20
CA PRO A 171 -7.86 25.51 15.67
C PRO A 171 -9.11 24.90 16.28
N ASP A 172 -9.71 23.95 15.56
CA ASP A 172 -10.60 23.01 16.22
C ASP A 172 -9.78 21.95 16.95
N LEU A 173 -10.18 21.66 18.18
CA LEU A 173 -9.50 20.72 19.06
C LEU A 173 -10.32 19.44 19.14
N VAL A 174 -9.85 18.39 18.48
CA VAL A 174 -10.59 17.13 18.38
C VAL A 174 -9.74 15.96 18.88
N PRO A 175 -10.31 14.98 19.60
CA PRO A 175 -9.58 13.78 19.97
C PRO A 175 -9.23 12.97 18.73
N VAL A 176 -8.13 12.23 18.78
CA VAL A 176 -7.87 11.16 17.80
C VAL A 176 -8.92 10.07 18.01
N SER A 177 -9.81 9.89 17.03
CA SER A 177 -10.97 9.01 17.12
C SER A 177 -10.63 7.54 16.86
N SER A 178 -9.59 7.27 16.06
CA SER A 178 -9.17 5.92 15.73
C SER A 178 -7.68 5.84 15.43
N THR A 179 -7.08 4.68 15.68
CA THR A 179 -5.69 4.37 15.33
C THR A 179 -5.65 3.00 14.66
N LYS A 180 -5.12 2.94 13.44
CA LYS A 180 -5.06 1.73 12.61
C LYS A 180 -3.62 1.48 12.20
N VAL A 181 -3.07 0.31 12.54
CA VAL A 181 -1.70 -0.06 12.18
C VAL A 181 -1.73 -0.95 10.93
N GLY A 182 -0.92 -0.61 9.92
CA GLY A 182 -0.78 -1.32 8.64
C GLY A 182 0.15 -2.52 8.73
N TRP A 183 0.10 -3.28 9.82
CA TRP A 183 0.99 -4.43 10.01
C TRP A 183 0.36 -5.47 10.95
N TYR A 184 0.61 -6.75 10.70
CA TYR A 184 0.25 -7.83 11.63
C TYR A 184 1.47 -8.31 12.41
N ASP A 185 1.27 -8.68 13.67
CA ASP A 185 2.38 -9.05 14.56
C ASP A 185 3.12 -10.32 14.12
N VAL A 186 2.40 -11.25 13.48
CA VAL A 186 2.95 -12.46 12.88
C VAL A 186 3.96 -12.20 11.77
N TRP A 187 3.96 -11.00 11.16
CA TRP A 187 4.94 -10.61 10.14
C TRP A 187 6.22 -10.02 10.72
N GLY A 188 6.29 -9.88 12.05
CA GLY A 188 7.44 -9.37 12.76
C GLY A 188 7.07 -8.19 13.65
N ASN A 189 7.50 -8.25 14.90
CA ASN A 189 7.33 -7.20 15.89
C ASN A 189 8.64 -7.02 16.67
N VAL A 190 9.43 -6.05 16.25
CA VAL A 190 10.71 -5.66 16.87
C VAL A 190 10.51 -4.38 17.67
N ALA A 191 11.03 -4.37 18.90
CA ALA A 191 11.00 -3.20 19.77
C ALA A 191 11.81 -2.03 19.17
N GLY A 192 11.26 -0.82 19.21
CA GLY A 192 11.90 0.38 18.67
C GLY A 192 11.74 0.57 17.16
N VAL A 193 11.33 -0.45 16.40
CA VAL A 193 10.98 -0.29 14.98
C VAL A 193 9.66 0.49 14.87
N ALA A 194 9.58 1.39 13.89
CA ALA A 194 8.41 2.21 13.63
C ALA A 194 7.48 1.55 12.59
N TYR A 195 6.19 1.45 12.89
CA TYR A 195 5.16 0.79 12.07
C TYR A 195 4.22 1.81 11.42
N PRO A 196 3.78 1.58 10.18
CA PRO A 196 2.86 2.48 9.48
C PRO A 196 1.53 2.51 10.21
N THR A 197 1.12 3.70 10.64
CA THR A 197 -0.01 3.94 11.52
C THR A 197 -0.83 5.10 10.98
N MET A 198 -2.14 4.89 10.87
CA MET A 198 -3.11 5.89 10.48
C MET A 198 -3.90 6.36 11.70
N LEU A 199 -3.93 7.66 11.93
CA LEU A 199 -4.65 8.33 13.03
C LEU A 199 -5.81 9.14 12.43
N SER A 200 -7.03 8.89 12.88
CA SER A 200 -8.23 9.60 12.43
C SER A 200 -8.57 10.77 13.35
N CYS A 201 -8.91 11.92 12.77
CA CYS A 201 -9.43 13.08 13.48
C CYS A 201 -10.67 13.62 12.79
N VAL A 202 -11.84 13.46 13.41
CA VAL A 202 -13.14 13.86 12.83
C VAL A 202 -13.23 15.39 12.76
N VAL A 203 -13.66 15.92 11.62
CA VAL A 203 -13.93 17.35 11.44
C VAL A 203 -15.24 17.70 12.15
N PRO A 204 -15.27 18.75 13.00
CA PRO A 204 -16.48 19.10 13.75
C PRO A 204 -17.67 19.52 12.87
N GLU A 205 -18.87 19.11 13.29
CA GLU A 205 -20.16 19.61 12.79
C GLU A 205 -20.67 20.77 13.65
N PRO A 206 -21.58 21.65 13.17
CA PRO A 206 -22.28 21.62 11.87
C PRO A 206 -21.55 22.34 10.72
N ASP A 207 -20.52 23.14 11.01
CA ASP A 207 -19.77 23.91 10.02
C ASP A 207 -18.56 23.10 9.53
N ILE A 208 -18.79 22.18 8.60
CA ILE A 208 -17.76 21.33 8.02
C ILE A 208 -16.81 22.20 7.18
N ARG A 209 -15.72 22.63 7.81
CA ARG A 209 -14.61 23.35 7.18
C ARG A 209 -13.47 22.38 6.91
N VAL A 210 -12.74 22.59 5.82
CA VAL A 210 -11.58 21.74 5.50
C VAL A 210 -10.32 22.40 6.05
N PRO A 211 -9.60 21.76 7.00
CA PRO A 211 -8.39 22.35 7.57
C PRO A 211 -7.27 22.43 6.54
N GLN A 212 -6.46 23.49 6.62
CA GLN A 212 -5.24 23.67 5.84
C GLN A 212 -4.07 22.92 6.46
N LEU A 213 -3.99 22.90 7.80
CA LEU A 213 -2.96 22.20 8.56
C LEU A 213 -3.58 21.36 9.67
N VAL A 214 -2.89 20.30 10.07
CA VAL A 214 -3.20 19.55 11.29
C VAL A 214 -1.94 19.36 12.13
N SER A 215 -2.08 19.54 13.45
CA SER A 215 -1.05 19.21 14.41
C SER A 215 -1.53 18.09 15.34
N LEU A 216 -0.67 17.10 15.60
CA LEU A 216 -0.91 16.05 16.59
C LEU A 216 -0.28 16.43 17.93
N VAL A 217 -1.08 16.50 18.98
CA VAL A 217 -0.61 16.81 20.35
C VAL A 217 -1.06 15.73 21.33
N PHE A 218 -0.39 15.65 22.48
CA PHE A 218 -0.59 14.58 23.45
C PHE A 218 -0.95 15.11 24.84
N GLY A 219 -1.77 14.36 25.56
CA GLY A 219 -2.30 14.74 26.86
C GLY A 219 -3.32 15.87 26.74
N SER A 220 -2.87 17.12 26.77
CA SER A 220 -3.78 18.26 26.66
C SER A 220 -4.07 18.63 25.19
N PRO A 221 -5.33 18.86 24.79
CA PRO A 221 -5.65 19.41 23.46
C PRO A 221 -5.05 20.80 23.24
N CYS A 222 -4.73 21.53 24.32
CA CYS A 222 -4.11 22.86 24.30
C CYS A 222 -2.58 22.82 24.30
N ALA A 223 -1.97 21.64 24.28
CA ALA A 223 -0.51 21.53 24.32
C ALA A 223 0.13 22.24 23.11
N PRO A 224 1.32 22.83 23.26
CA PRO A 224 2.00 23.49 22.18
C PRO A 224 2.39 22.46 21.10
N ALA A 225 1.91 22.67 19.87
CA ALA A 225 2.22 21.81 18.75
C ALA A 225 3.69 21.96 18.32
N ARG A 226 4.38 20.81 18.18
CA ARG A 226 5.76 20.71 17.64
C ARG A 226 5.79 20.07 16.25
N ASN A 227 4.65 20.11 15.57
CA ASN A 227 4.43 19.58 14.23
C ASN A 227 3.26 20.33 13.59
N ALA A 228 3.23 20.34 12.27
CA ALA A 228 2.13 20.85 11.45
C ALA A 228 2.21 20.18 10.07
N LEU A 229 1.24 19.33 9.75
CA LEU A 229 1.16 18.67 8.46
C LEU A 229 0.19 19.42 7.56
N VAL A 230 0.58 19.66 6.31
CA VAL A 230 -0.33 20.18 5.29
C VAL A 230 -1.37 19.11 4.97
N VAL A 231 -2.64 19.50 5.02
CA VAL A 231 -3.76 18.60 4.73
C VAL A 231 -3.95 18.55 3.21
N VAL A 232 -3.67 17.38 2.63
CA VAL A 232 -3.86 17.10 1.20
C VAL A 232 -5.35 16.87 0.92
N ASN A 233 -5.78 17.10 -0.33
CA ASN A 233 -7.17 16.99 -0.80
C ASN A 233 -8.14 18.05 -0.26
N ALA A 234 -7.63 19.16 0.26
CA ALA A 234 -8.49 20.22 0.81
C ALA A 234 -9.51 20.77 -0.23
N GLU A 235 -9.13 20.79 -1.50
CA GLU A 235 -9.94 21.29 -2.62
C GLU A 235 -11.11 20.38 -3.03
N VAL A 236 -11.18 19.15 -2.50
CA VAL A 236 -12.19 18.16 -2.95
C VAL A 236 -13.61 18.56 -2.55
N SER A 237 -13.78 19.34 -1.49
CA SER A 237 -15.07 19.92 -1.08
C SER A 237 -15.72 20.78 -2.18
N GLN A 238 -14.95 21.23 -3.17
CA GLN A 238 -15.42 22.06 -4.28
C GLN A 238 -15.76 21.24 -5.56
N ARG A 239 -15.53 19.92 -5.58
CA ARG A 239 -15.71 19.10 -6.79
C ARG A 239 -17.08 18.41 -6.79
N PRO A 240 -17.97 18.70 -7.76
CA PRO A 240 -19.21 17.94 -7.92
C PRO A 240 -18.86 16.48 -8.25
N ARG A 241 -19.38 15.52 -7.48
CA ARG A 241 -19.29 14.12 -7.85
C ARG A 241 -20.16 13.90 -9.10
N PRO A 242 -19.59 13.47 -10.24
CA PRO A 242 -20.40 13.19 -11.42
C PRO A 242 -21.42 12.10 -11.06
N PRO A 243 -22.66 12.18 -11.56
CA PRO A 243 -23.67 11.17 -11.30
C PRO A 243 -23.17 9.81 -11.81
N PRO A 244 -23.39 8.71 -11.07
CA PRO A 244 -22.99 7.38 -11.52
C PRO A 244 -23.75 7.07 -12.82
N SER A 245 -23.02 7.03 -13.93
CA SER A 245 -23.55 6.57 -15.21
C SER A 245 -23.05 5.16 -15.48
N THR A 246 -23.92 4.29 -15.97
CA THR A 246 -23.58 2.91 -16.37
C THR A 246 -22.61 2.85 -17.57
N GLN A 247 -22.25 3.99 -18.16
CA GLN A 247 -21.26 4.16 -19.22
C GLN A 247 -20.01 4.93 -18.76
N GLN A 248 -19.82 5.09 -17.45
CA GLN A 248 -18.68 5.84 -16.95
C GLN A 248 -17.38 5.11 -17.25
N ARG A 249 -16.44 5.85 -17.84
CA ARG A 249 -15.04 5.43 -17.97
C ARG A 249 -14.46 5.33 -16.56
N LEU A 250 -14.06 4.12 -16.18
CA LEU A 250 -13.39 3.78 -14.94
C LEU A 250 -11.92 4.17 -15.08
N ARG A 251 -11.49 5.15 -14.29
CA ARG A 251 -10.11 5.63 -14.28
C ARG A 251 -9.28 4.74 -13.36
N THR A 252 -8.16 4.23 -13.87
CA THR A 252 -7.25 3.37 -13.10
C THR A 252 -5.89 4.03 -12.93
N GLY A 253 -5.42 4.08 -11.68
CA GLY A 253 -4.04 4.43 -11.33
C GLY A 253 -3.30 3.23 -10.76
N VAL A 254 -1.97 3.35 -10.64
CA VAL A 254 -1.10 2.32 -10.04
C VAL A 254 -0.17 2.97 -9.03
N CYS A 255 -0.10 2.39 -7.83
CA CYS A 255 0.83 2.72 -6.77
C CYS A 255 1.98 1.72 -6.77
N VAL A 256 3.20 2.24 -6.77
CA VAL A 256 4.45 1.47 -6.70
C VAL A 256 5.21 1.92 -5.46
N LYS A 257 5.89 0.99 -4.81
CA LYS A 257 6.84 1.31 -3.73
C LYS A 257 8.04 2.12 -4.24
N PHE A 258 8.99 2.37 -3.35
CA PHE A 258 10.25 2.98 -3.74
C PHE A 258 11.01 2.13 -4.75
N LEU A 259 11.73 2.81 -5.65
CA LEU A 259 12.59 2.18 -6.64
C LEU A 259 14.02 2.07 -6.06
N ASP A 260 14.52 0.84 -5.93
CA ASP A 260 15.82 0.51 -5.33
C ASP A 260 16.68 -0.28 -6.33
N PHE A 261 17.28 0.42 -7.30
CA PHE A 261 18.08 -0.16 -8.39
C PHE A 261 19.45 0.53 -8.52
N PRO A 262 20.31 0.48 -7.47
CA PRO A 262 21.57 1.22 -7.46
C PRO A 262 22.56 0.70 -8.51
N ASP A 263 22.55 -0.61 -8.78
CA ASP A 263 23.57 -1.29 -9.59
C ASP A 263 23.00 -1.82 -10.93
N ARG A 264 21.77 -1.45 -11.29
CA ARG A 264 21.07 -2.00 -12.46
C ARG A 264 20.40 -0.92 -13.29
N ASP A 265 20.72 -0.90 -14.59
CA ASP A 265 19.97 -0.08 -15.54
C ASP A 265 18.60 -0.72 -15.82
N MET A 266 17.55 -0.05 -15.37
CA MET A 266 16.17 -0.48 -15.52
C MET A 266 15.44 0.23 -16.67
N SER A 267 16.13 1.06 -17.45
CA SER A 267 15.50 1.92 -18.47
C SER A 267 14.60 1.15 -19.44
N ALA A 268 15.11 0.07 -20.04
CA ALA A 268 14.32 -0.73 -20.99
C ALA A 268 13.15 -1.46 -20.33
N ARG A 269 13.36 -2.04 -19.13
CA ARG A 269 12.29 -2.71 -18.36
C ARG A 269 11.20 -1.73 -17.95
N MET A 270 11.57 -0.52 -17.50
CA MET A 270 10.61 0.52 -17.12
C MET A 270 9.82 1.03 -18.31
N VAL A 271 10.46 1.25 -19.47
CA VAL A 271 9.76 1.68 -20.70
C VAL A 271 8.77 0.61 -21.16
N GLU A 272 9.17 -0.66 -21.19
CA GLU A 272 8.27 -1.75 -21.53
C GLU A 272 7.07 -1.82 -20.56
N TRP A 273 7.34 -1.79 -19.27
CA TRP A 273 6.30 -1.91 -18.25
C TRP A 273 5.34 -0.72 -18.23
N LEU A 274 5.85 0.52 -18.30
CA LEU A 274 5.02 1.74 -18.34
C LEU A 274 4.15 1.80 -19.60
N GLU A 275 4.71 1.46 -20.78
CA GLU A 275 3.93 1.44 -22.01
C GLU A 275 2.89 0.30 -22.00
N LEU A 276 3.19 -0.85 -21.39
CA LEU A 276 2.20 -1.92 -21.21
C LEU A 276 1.06 -1.45 -20.30
N LEU A 277 1.35 -0.82 -19.15
CA LEU A 277 0.32 -0.27 -18.28
C LEU A 277 -0.55 0.78 -18.98
N ARG A 278 0.05 1.64 -19.82
CA ARG A 278 -0.69 2.59 -20.65
C ARG A 278 -1.66 1.87 -21.60
N LEU A 279 -1.22 0.79 -22.25
CA LEU A 279 -2.09 0.00 -23.13
C LEU A 279 -3.25 -0.66 -22.38
N LEU A 280 -3.00 -1.08 -21.15
CA LEU A 280 -4.04 -1.62 -20.26
C LEU A 280 -5.01 -0.54 -19.74
N GLY A 281 -4.74 0.74 -20.00
CA GLY A 281 -5.63 1.86 -19.64
C GLY A 281 -5.26 2.53 -18.31
N VAL A 282 -4.07 2.30 -17.77
CA VAL A 282 -3.56 3.05 -16.61
C VAL A 282 -3.30 4.50 -17.01
N GLU A 283 -3.88 5.42 -16.25
CA GLU A 283 -3.75 6.86 -16.50
C GLU A 283 -2.60 7.50 -15.72
N ARG A 284 -2.25 6.95 -14.56
CA ARG A 284 -1.10 7.39 -13.78
C ARG A 284 -0.47 6.26 -12.98
N VAL A 285 0.86 6.27 -12.94
CA VAL A 285 1.69 5.47 -12.05
C VAL A 285 2.33 6.41 -11.04
N VAL A 286 2.24 6.11 -9.76
CA VAL A 286 2.91 6.86 -8.68
C VAL A 286 3.99 5.96 -8.09
N ALA A 287 5.23 6.44 -8.09
CA ALA A 287 6.37 5.72 -7.56
C ALA A 287 7.24 6.66 -6.71
N TYR A 288 8.17 6.09 -5.94
CA TYR A 288 9.05 6.87 -5.06
C TYR A 288 10.51 6.68 -5.44
N ASP A 289 11.23 7.79 -5.59
CA ASP A 289 12.67 7.82 -5.79
C ASP A 289 13.36 8.04 -4.43
N ILE A 290 14.20 7.10 -4.04
CA ILE A 290 14.98 7.15 -2.80
C ILE A 290 16.46 7.47 -3.05
N GLY A 291 16.79 7.98 -4.24
CA GLY A 291 18.16 8.28 -4.64
C GLY A 291 19.00 7.04 -4.96
N GLN A 292 18.36 5.91 -5.30
CA GLN A 292 19.02 4.64 -5.64
C GLN A 292 18.70 4.21 -7.07
N LEU A 293 18.74 5.16 -8.00
CA LEU A 293 18.57 4.93 -9.42
C LEU A 293 19.85 5.27 -10.17
N THR A 294 20.18 4.47 -11.18
CA THR A 294 21.25 4.81 -12.12
C THR A 294 20.88 6.05 -12.93
N ALA A 295 21.89 6.80 -13.41
CA ALA A 295 21.66 8.02 -14.20
C ALA A 295 20.77 7.78 -15.43
N ASN A 296 20.95 6.65 -16.14
CA ASN A 296 20.12 6.27 -17.29
C ASN A 296 18.66 6.03 -16.88
N THR A 297 18.44 5.30 -15.78
CA THR A 297 17.10 5.03 -15.27
C THR A 297 16.42 6.33 -14.85
N SER A 298 17.11 7.20 -14.09
CA SER A 298 16.59 8.50 -13.69
C SER A 298 16.24 9.39 -14.88
N HIS A 299 17.11 9.45 -15.89
CA HIS A 299 16.84 10.20 -17.12
C HIS A 299 15.61 9.67 -17.87
N THR A 300 15.49 8.35 -17.99
CA THR A 300 14.34 7.70 -18.62
C THR A 300 13.03 8.01 -17.89
N LEU A 301 13.01 7.90 -16.56
CA LEU A 301 11.83 8.18 -15.75
C LEU A 301 11.50 9.69 -15.70
N ALA A 302 12.49 10.57 -15.80
CA ALA A 302 12.26 12.01 -15.87
C ALA A 302 11.40 12.39 -17.10
N HIS A 303 11.60 11.75 -18.25
CA HIS A 303 10.74 11.95 -19.42
C HIS A 303 9.28 11.60 -19.11
N TYR A 304 9.04 10.43 -18.51
CA TYR A 304 7.69 10.00 -18.12
C TYR A 304 7.05 10.92 -17.07
N SER A 305 7.87 11.46 -16.17
CA SER A 305 7.40 12.28 -15.07
C SER A 305 7.19 13.75 -15.41
N GLN A 306 7.99 14.33 -16.30
CA GLN A 306 8.02 15.78 -16.54
C GLN A 306 7.41 16.17 -17.89
N VAL A 307 7.48 15.30 -18.89
CA VAL A 307 7.03 15.60 -20.26
C VAL A 307 5.72 14.87 -20.57
N ASP A 308 5.63 13.60 -20.21
CA ASP A 308 4.54 12.73 -20.64
C ASP A 308 3.33 12.73 -19.67
N GLY A 309 3.59 12.67 -18.36
CA GLY A 309 2.55 12.73 -17.33
C GLY A 309 1.96 11.39 -16.88
N LEU A 310 2.40 10.26 -17.46
CA LEU A 310 2.03 8.92 -16.98
C LEU A 310 2.66 8.60 -15.61
N LEU A 311 3.88 9.04 -15.34
CA LEU A 311 4.56 8.77 -14.08
C LEU A 311 4.50 10.00 -13.16
N GLN A 312 4.25 9.78 -11.89
CA GLN A 312 4.51 10.75 -10.83
C GLN A 312 5.60 10.17 -9.93
N LEU A 313 6.84 10.63 -10.14
CA LEU A 313 7.98 10.19 -9.35
C LEU A 313 8.17 11.13 -8.15
N ARG A 314 7.87 10.63 -6.95
CA ARG A 314 7.97 11.39 -5.70
C ARG A 314 9.32 11.15 -5.05
N GLN A 315 10.02 12.20 -4.66
CA GLN A 315 11.24 12.06 -3.86
C GLN A 315 10.88 11.56 -2.46
N HIS A 316 11.69 10.66 -1.91
CA HIS A 316 11.53 10.14 -0.56
C HIS A 316 12.87 9.88 0.12
N ARG A 317 12.97 10.19 1.41
CA ARG A 317 14.11 9.82 2.26
C ARG A 317 13.66 8.81 3.30
N LEU A 318 14.27 7.63 3.23
CA LEU A 318 14.06 6.55 4.20
C LEU A 318 14.40 7.04 5.63
N LEU A 319 13.61 6.62 6.61
CA LEU A 319 14.02 6.69 8.02
C LEU A 319 15.23 5.78 8.21
N ALA A 320 16.26 6.22 8.94
CA ALA A 320 17.55 5.53 9.07
C ALA A 320 17.74 4.75 10.40
N GLU A 321 16.69 4.52 11.17
CA GLU A 321 16.76 4.01 12.56
C GLU A 321 16.93 2.48 12.63
N LEU A 322 17.78 1.94 13.52
CA LEU A 322 17.98 0.48 13.68
C LEU A 322 18.46 -0.21 12.38
N PRO A 323 19.70 0.04 11.92
CA PRO A 323 20.24 -0.49 10.66
C PRO A 323 20.23 -2.02 10.56
N GLU A 324 20.36 -2.73 11.68
CA GLU A 324 20.31 -4.19 11.78
C GLU A 324 18.95 -4.78 11.38
N HIS A 325 17.89 -3.97 11.39
CA HIS A 325 16.53 -4.36 10.99
C HIS A 325 16.11 -3.76 9.64
N ARG A 326 17.07 -3.49 8.75
CA ARG A 326 16.82 -2.91 7.42
C ARG A 326 15.72 -3.65 6.65
N GLY A 327 15.74 -4.98 6.58
CA GLY A 327 14.76 -5.76 5.82
C GLY A 327 13.31 -5.48 6.23
N LEU A 328 12.99 -5.60 7.53
CA LEU A 328 11.66 -5.30 8.06
C LEU A 328 11.27 -3.83 7.80
N ARG A 329 12.20 -2.90 8.01
CA ARG A 329 11.96 -1.47 7.79
C ARG A 329 11.64 -1.13 6.34
N MET A 330 12.27 -1.82 5.39
CA MET A 330 11.95 -1.65 3.96
C MET A 330 10.50 -2.08 3.71
N CYS A 331 10.08 -3.28 4.16
CA CYS A 331 8.69 -3.73 4.04
C CYS A 331 7.68 -2.77 4.69
N LEU A 332 8.00 -2.25 5.89
CA LEU A 332 7.15 -1.27 6.58
C LEU A 332 7.05 0.05 5.80
N THR A 333 8.14 0.47 5.16
CA THR A 333 8.16 1.66 4.30
C THR A 333 7.36 1.45 3.02
N GLU A 334 7.35 0.25 2.43
CA GLU A 334 6.47 -0.08 1.30
C GLU A 334 5.00 0.16 1.68
N VAL A 335 4.57 -0.35 2.84
CA VAL A 335 3.20 -0.16 3.32
C VAL A 335 2.88 1.31 3.56
N LEU A 336 3.81 2.09 4.13
CA LEU A 336 3.64 3.54 4.28
C LEU A 336 3.36 4.21 2.92
N MET A 337 4.16 3.89 1.90
CA MET A 337 4.06 4.47 0.56
C MET A 337 2.79 4.11 -0.19
N TYR A 338 2.31 2.87 -0.04
CA TYR A 338 1.04 2.47 -0.63
C TYR A 338 -0.13 3.24 -0.04
N ASN A 339 -0.08 3.54 1.26
CA ASN A 339 -1.12 4.34 1.90
C ASN A 339 -0.98 5.84 1.58
N ASP A 340 0.22 6.42 1.47
CA ASP A 340 0.39 7.78 0.91
C ASP A 340 -0.21 7.88 -0.49
N CYS A 341 0.13 6.93 -1.37
CA CYS A 341 -0.38 6.90 -2.74
C CYS A 341 -1.91 6.76 -2.79
N LEU A 342 -2.48 5.83 -2.00
CA LEU A 342 -3.93 5.64 -1.90
C LEU A 342 -4.62 6.95 -1.55
N TYR A 343 -4.23 7.59 -0.45
CA TYR A 343 -4.95 8.77 0.05
C TYR A 343 -4.74 10.02 -0.80
N ARG A 344 -3.59 10.19 -1.48
CA ARG A 344 -3.40 11.29 -2.44
C ARG A 344 -4.26 11.15 -3.69
N ASN A 345 -4.59 9.92 -4.07
CA ASN A 345 -5.19 9.63 -5.37
C ASN A 345 -6.64 9.11 -5.28
N MET A 346 -7.18 8.96 -4.06
CA MET A 346 -8.51 8.37 -3.82
C MET A 346 -9.69 9.12 -4.44
N TYR A 347 -9.50 10.39 -4.80
CA TYR A 347 -10.51 11.21 -5.47
C TYR A 347 -10.28 11.38 -6.97
N GLU A 348 -9.19 10.82 -7.49
CA GLU A 348 -8.87 10.91 -8.91
C GLU A 348 -9.25 9.64 -9.68
N PHE A 349 -9.01 8.47 -9.09
CA PHE A 349 -9.21 7.18 -9.75
C PHE A 349 -10.36 6.40 -9.12
N ASP A 350 -11.07 5.66 -9.96
CA ASP A 350 -12.10 4.71 -9.52
C ASP A 350 -11.47 3.42 -8.99
N TYR A 351 -10.27 3.06 -9.49
CA TYR A 351 -9.49 1.93 -9.02
C TYR A 351 -7.99 2.27 -8.94
N LEU A 352 -7.32 1.74 -7.92
CA LEU A 352 -5.87 1.82 -7.74
C LEU A 352 -5.28 0.41 -7.66
N GLY A 353 -4.35 0.07 -8.56
CA GLY A 353 -3.50 -1.11 -8.42
C GLY A 353 -2.34 -0.85 -7.47
N VAL A 354 -1.91 -1.85 -6.71
CA VAL A 354 -0.65 -1.82 -5.96
C VAL A 354 0.28 -2.85 -6.60
N PHE A 355 1.33 -2.41 -7.31
CA PHE A 355 2.21 -3.27 -8.11
C PHE A 355 3.69 -3.04 -7.77
N ASP A 356 4.49 -4.07 -7.93
CA ASP A 356 5.94 -3.95 -8.13
C ASP A 356 6.24 -3.79 -9.64
N VAL A 357 7.42 -3.26 -10.01
CA VAL A 357 7.75 -2.95 -11.43
C VAL A 357 8.00 -4.20 -12.29
N ASP A 358 8.06 -5.38 -11.67
CA ASP A 358 8.13 -6.69 -12.30
C ASP A 358 6.77 -7.42 -12.29
N GLU A 359 5.69 -6.73 -11.94
CA GLU A 359 4.35 -7.30 -11.85
C GLU A 359 3.36 -6.59 -12.78
N VAL A 360 2.41 -7.35 -13.31
CA VAL A 360 1.27 -6.79 -14.05
C VAL A 360 0.04 -7.67 -13.86
N ILE A 361 -1.08 -7.06 -13.48
CA ILE A 361 -2.37 -7.74 -13.63
C ILE A 361 -2.68 -7.76 -15.11
N MET A 362 -2.72 -8.94 -15.71
CA MET A 362 -2.94 -9.14 -17.12
C MET A 362 -4.36 -9.66 -17.35
N PRO A 363 -5.25 -8.89 -18.00
CA PRO A 363 -6.56 -9.37 -18.41
C PRO A 363 -6.42 -10.53 -19.42
N LEU A 364 -7.34 -11.48 -19.38
CA LEU A 364 -7.32 -12.69 -20.21
C LEU A 364 -8.53 -12.75 -21.16
N GLY A 365 -8.45 -13.62 -22.17
CA GLY A 365 -9.47 -13.78 -23.20
C GLY A 365 -9.68 -12.49 -24.02
N GLU A 366 -10.94 -12.12 -24.23
CA GLU A 366 -11.33 -10.94 -25.02
C GLU A 366 -11.15 -9.60 -24.27
N LEU A 367 -10.86 -9.64 -22.96
CA LEU A 367 -10.70 -8.43 -22.15
C LEU A 367 -9.33 -7.83 -22.44
N GLN A 368 -9.25 -6.66 -23.06
CA GLN A 368 -7.97 -6.04 -23.49
C GLN A 368 -7.51 -4.86 -22.62
N SER A 369 -8.27 -4.47 -21.60
CA SER A 369 -7.94 -3.33 -20.74
C SER A 369 -8.54 -3.48 -19.35
N TYR A 370 -8.04 -2.70 -18.39
CA TYR A 370 -8.60 -2.61 -17.04
C TYR A 370 -10.04 -2.06 -17.05
N GLN A 371 -10.36 -1.16 -17.98
CA GLN A 371 -11.74 -0.72 -18.18
C GLN A 371 -12.69 -1.90 -18.45
N LEU A 372 -12.36 -2.74 -19.43
CA LEU A 372 -13.21 -3.87 -19.82
C LEU A 372 -13.24 -4.93 -18.72
N LEU A 373 -12.09 -5.21 -18.11
CA LEU A 373 -11.96 -6.15 -17.01
C LEU A 373 -12.82 -5.74 -15.81
N LEU A 374 -12.70 -4.50 -15.35
CA LEU A 374 -13.45 -4.01 -14.19
C LEU A 374 -14.96 -3.96 -14.46
N GLN A 375 -15.38 -3.54 -15.67
CA GLN A 375 -16.79 -3.59 -16.07
C GLN A 375 -17.35 -5.01 -16.06
N GLU A 376 -16.57 -5.98 -16.54
CA GLU A 376 -17.00 -7.37 -16.56
C GLU A 376 -17.07 -7.96 -15.15
N LEU A 377 -16.10 -7.65 -14.29
CA LEU A 377 -16.11 -8.09 -12.88
C LEU A 377 -17.29 -7.49 -12.10
N GLN A 378 -17.62 -6.22 -12.33
CA GLN A 378 -18.80 -5.57 -11.74
C GLN A 378 -20.12 -6.22 -12.20
N ARG A 379 -20.21 -6.70 -13.44
CA ARG A 379 -21.38 -7.45 -13.93
C ARG A 379 -21.44 -8.87 -13.38
N PHE A 380 -20.27 -9.51 -13.25
CA PHE A 380 -20.15 -10.88 -12.78
C PHE A 380 -20.50 -11.01 -11.29
N ASP A 381 -20.13 -10.03 -10.47
CA ASP A 381 -20.36 -10.06 -9.02
C ASP A 381 -21.79 -9.67 -8.63
N VAL A 382 -22.77 -10.50 -9.01
CA VAL A 382 -24.19 -10.28 -8.71
C VAL A 382 -24.53 -10.28 -7.22
N ASN A 383 -23.63 -10.78 -6.38
CA ASN A 383 -23.83 -10.89 -4.93
C ASN A 383 -23.39 -9.65 -4.17
N CYS A 384 -22.65 -8.74 -4.82
CA CYS A 384 -22.21 -7.52 -4.18
C CYS A 384 -22.13 -6.36 -5.17
N THR A 385 -22.85 -5.28 -4.87
CA THR A 385 -22.81 -4.07 -5.69
C THR A 385 -21.52 -3.28 -5.51
N GLU A 386 -20.91 -3.33 -4.33
CA GLU A 386 -19.78 -2.49 -3.96
C GLU A 386 -18.64 -3.31 -3.33
N ARG A 387 -17.61 -3.59 -4.13
CA ARG A 387 -16.42 -4.35 -3.71
C ARG A 387 -15.28 -3.44 -3.30
N THR A 388 -14.62 -3.82 -2.21
CA THR A 388 -13.37 -3.21 -1.77
C THR A 388 -12.25 -3.38 -2.77
N SER A 389 -12.08 -4.59 -3.34
CA SER A 389 -10.98 -4.89 -4.26
C SER A 389 -11.27 -6.12 -5.09
N PHE A 390 -10.68 -6.17 -6.29
CA PHE A 390 -10.59 -7.36 -7.13
C PHE A 390 -9.14 -7.86 -7.10
N CYS A 391 -8.92 -9.06 -6.57
CA CYS A 391 -7.60 -9.61 -6.31
C CYS A 391 -7.29 -10.76 -7.25
N PHE A 392 -6.09 -10.74 -7.84
CA PHE A 392 -5.69 -11.65 -8.90
C PHE A 392 -4.56 -12.54 -8.41
N ARG A 393 -4.69 -13.84 -8.69
CA ARG A 393 -3.72 -14.85 -8.27
C ARG A 393 -2.39 -14.66 -8.99
N ASN A 394 -1.31 -14.78 -8.23
CA ASN A 394 0.05 -14.74 -8.74
C ASN A 394 0.33 -15.93 -9.66
N VAL A 395 1.04 -15.70 -10.75
CA VAL A 395 1.78 -16.73 -11.46
C VAL A 395 3.14 -16.21 -11.91
N TYR A 396 4.18 -17.02 -11.65
CA TYR A 396 5.56 -16.67 -11.96
C TYR A 396 5.90 -16.90 -13.43
N PHE A 397 6.54 -15.89 -14.03
CA PHE A 397 7.32 -15.96 -15.26
C PHE A 397 8.81 -15.96 -14.86
N PRO A 398 9.41 -17.15 -14.64
CA PRO A 398 10.69 -17.27 -13.95
C PRO A 398 11.86 -16.76 -14.79
N GLU A 399 12.81 -16.05 -14.17
CA GLU A 399 14.04 -15.63 -14.86
C GLU A 399 14.90 -16.84 -15.30
N GLU A 400 14.69 -18.01 -14.66
CA GLU A 400 15.37 -19.27 -14.99
C GLU A 400 14.87 -19.92 -16.27
N LEU A 401 13.64 -19.60 -16.72
CA LEU A 401 13.11 -20.13 -17.96
C LEU A 401 13.57 -19.26 -19.13
N ALA A 402 14.07 -19.90 -20.18
CA ALA A 402 14.63 -19.19 -21.32
C ALA A 402 13.59 -18.30 -22.00
N ALA A 403 14.02 -17.09 -22.35
CA ALA A 403 13.28 -16.22 -23.26
C ALA A 403 13.06 -16.92 -24.61
N ASP A 404 11.93 -16.63 -25.26
CA ASP A 404 11.63 -17.12 -26.60
C ASP A 404 12.54 -16.41 -27.62
N PRO A 405 13.44 -17.13 -28.31
CA PRO A 405 14.42 -16.52 -29.21
C PRO A 405 13.79 -15.85 -30.45
N ALA A 406 12.53 -16.15 -30.78
CA ALA A 406 11.80 -15.51 -31.87
C ALA A 406 11.22 -14.14 -31.49
N LEU A 407 11.30 -13.76 -30.21
CA LEU A 407 10.75 -12.52 -29.68
C LEU A 407 11.85 -11.49 -29.37
N PRO A 408 11.52 -10.18 -29.31
CA PRO A 408 12.51 -9.13 -29.09
C PRO A 408 13.20 -9.26 -27.72
N GLN A 409 14.44 -9.73 -27.70
CA GLN A 409 15.19 -10.05 -26.47
C GLN A 409 15.48 -8.83 -25.57
N HIS A 410 15.37 -7.62 -26.11
CA HIS A 410 15.56 -6.38 -25.35
C HIS A 410 14.37 -6.04 -24.43
N PHE A 411 13.21 -6.66 -24.65
CA PHE A 411 11.98 -6.39 -23.90
C PHE A 411 11.61 -7.64 -23.11
N TYR A 412 11.81 -7.55 -21.79
CA TYR A 412 11.84 -8.68 -20.89
C TYR A 412 10.49 -9.39 -20.83
N MET A 413 9.40 -8.66 -20.63
CA MET A 413 8.06 -9.26 -20.53
C MET A 413 7.61 -9.86 -21.88
N LEU A 414 7.91 -9.17 -22.99
CA LEU A 414 7.62 -9.65 -24.34
C LEU A 414 8.44 -10.89 -24.72
N SER A 415 9.64 -11.07 -24.18
CA SER A 415 10.49 -12.22 -24.49
C SER A 415 10.26 -13.42 -23.56
N HIS A 416 9.82 -13.19 -22.32
CA HIS A 416 9.58 -14.25 -21.33
C HIS A 416 8.09 -14.62 -21.32
N VAL A 417 7.70 -15.49 -22.25
CA VAL A 417 6.30 -15.97 -22.45
C VAL A 417 6.11 -17.42 -21.97
N THR A 418 6.95 -17.88 -21.04
CA THR A 418 6.81 -19.19 -20.40
C THR A 418 6.72 -18.97 -18.90
N ARG A 419 5.68 -19.53 -18.28
CA ARG A 419 5.40 -19.41 -16.85
C ARG A 419 5.35 -20.77 -16.17
N VAL A 420 5.44 -20.77 -14.84
CA VAL A 420 5.10 -21.98 -14.07
C VAL A 420 3.66 -22.41 -14.37
N ALA A 421 3.40 -23.71 -14.28
CA ALA A 421 2.11 -24.26 -14.69
C ALA A 421 0.95 -23.75 -13.84
N GLU A 422 1.17 -23.65 -12.53
CA GLU A 422 0.15 -23.42 -11.52
C GLU A 422 0.26 -22.01 -10.92
N HIS A 423 -0.89 -21.37 -10.71
CA HIS A 423 -0.99 -20.13 -9.94
C HIS A 423 -0.79 -20.42 -8.45
N LEU A 424 -0.32 -19.42 -7.71
CA LEU A 424 -0.32 -19.48 -6.25
C LEU A 424 -1.75 -19.46 -5.68
N ASP A 425 -1.87 -19.80 -4.40
CA ASP A 425 -3.13 -19.71 -3.66
C ASP A 425 -3.70 -18.27 -3.65
N ALA A 426 -5.02 -18.16 -3.52
CA ALA A 426 -5.74 -16.89 -3.47
C ALA A 426 -5.31 -15.94 -2.34
N ASN A 427 -4.55 -16.42 -1.35
CA ASN A 427 -4.02 -15.62 -0.24
C ASN A 427 -2.50 -15.40 -0.33
N SER A 428 -1.84 -15.89 -1.39
CA SER A 428 -0.38 -15.89 -1.51
C SER A 428 0.10 -14.99 -2.63
N ALA A 429 0.86 -13.96 -2.26
CA ALA A 429 1.46 -12.98 -3.17
C ALA A 429 0.52 -12.40 -4.24
N ILE A 430 -0.79 -12.34 -3.97
CA ILE A 430 -1.78 -11.73 -4.86
C ILE A 430 -1.51 -10.23 -5.01
N LYS A 431 -2.02 -9.61 -6.08
CA LYS A 431 -2.17 -8.15 -6.18
C LYS A 431 -3.61 -7.82 -6.54
N CYS A 432 -4.07 -6.66 -6.12
CA CYS A 432 -5.45 -6.26 -6.31
C CYS A 432 -5.59 -4.91 -7.02
N LEU A 433 -6.71 -4.74 -7.71
CA LEU A 433 -7.26 -3.44 -8.08
C LEU A 433 -8.23 -3.02 -6.96
N HIS A 434 -7.82 -2.01 -6.19
CA HIS A 434 -8.54 -1.51 -5.03
C HIS A 434 -9.52 -0.40 -5.42
N SER A 435 -10.76 -0.45 -4.91
CA SER A 435 -11.65 0.70 -4.94
C SER A 435 -11.26 1.67 -3.82
N PRO A 436 -10.70 2.85 -4.13
CA PRO A 436 -10.31 3.81 -3.11
C PRO A 436 -11.52 4.50 -2.47
N LEU A 437 -12.74 4.24 -2.95
CA LEU A 437 -13.96 4.66 -2.26
C LEU A 437 -14.14 3.93 -0.92
N TYR A 438 -13.64 2.69 -0.81
CA TYR A 438 -13.90 1.81 0.34
C TYR A 438 -12.67 1.44 1.14
N VAL A 439 -11.50 1.29 0.50
CA VAL A 439 -10.26 0.90 1.17
C VAL A 439 -9.77 2.02 2.10
N THR A 440 -9.51 1.70 3.36
CA THR A 440 -8.96 2.64 4.36
C THR A 440 -7.53 2.34 4.75
N LEU A 441 -7.05 1.13 4.47
CA LEU A 441 -5.67 0.72 4.71
C LEU A 441 -5.31 -0.42 3.75
N THR A 442 -4.18 -0.31 3.07
CA THR A 442 -3.71 -1.34 2.12
C THR A 442 -2.33 -1.89 2.49
N HIS A 443 -2.10 -3.16 2.12
CA HIS A 443 -0.80 -3.83 2.12
C HIS A 443 -0.32 -4.02 0.67
N ASN A 444 0.93 -4.46 0.47
CA ASN A 444 1.45 -4.82 -0.85
C ASN A 444 0.55 -5.78 -1.65
N HIS A 445 -0.20 -6.63 -0.94
CA HIS A 445 -0.97 -7.71 -1.57
C HIS A 445 -2.48 -7.49 -1.56
N PHE A 446 -3.05 -6.93 -0.50
CA PHE A 446 -4.50 -6.94 -0.28
C PHE A 446 -4.96 -5.75 0.59
N PRO A 447 -6.26 -5.38 0.54
CA PRO A 447 -6.79 -4.38 1.46
C PRO A 447 -6.79 -4.92 2.89
N MET A 448 -6.10 -4.25 3.82
CA MET A 448 -6.10 -4.64 5.23
C MET A 448 -7.37 -4.21 5.96
N GLN A 449 -7.92 -3.04 5.59
CA GLN A 449 -9.14 -2.50 6.19
C GLN A 449 -9.96 -1.71 5.17
N TRP A 450 -11.28 -1.76 5.30
CA TRP A 450 -12.24 -1.07 4.44
C TRP A 450 -13.50 -0.71 5.22
N ARG A 451 -14.40 0.07 4.60
CA ARG A 451 -15.69 0.46 5.16
C ARG A 451 -16.81 0.34 4.14
N GLU A 452 -18.02 0.03 4.63
CA GLU A 452 -19.29 0.15 3.89
C GLU A 452 -19.33 -0.57 2.53
N SER A 453 -18.66 -1.73 2.44
CA SER A 453 -18.54 -2.52 1.21
C SER A 453 -18.31 -3.99 1.52
N CYS A 454 -18.42 -4.84 0.49
CA CYS A 454 -17.97 -6.23 0.59
C CYS A 454 -16.45 -6.32 0.61
N GLY A 455 -15.94 -7.38 1.23
CA GLY A 455 -14.52 -7.70 1.24
C GLY A 455 -13.95 -7.97 -0.16
N PRO A 456 -12.61 -8.13 -0.26
CA PRO A 456 -11.95 -8.41 -1.53
C PRO A 456 -12.50 -9.67 -2.20
N MET A 457 -12.51 -9.67 -3.52
CA MET A 457 -12.89 -10.82 -4.34
C MET A 457 -11.64 -11.53 -4.87
N ASP A 458 -11.54 -12.84 -4.67
CA ASP A 458 -10.63 -13.70 -5.45
C ASP A 458 -11.18 -13.83 -6.87
N VAL A 459 -10.52 -13.17 -7.81
CA VAL A 459 -10.97 -13.12 -9.21
C VAL A 459 -10.69 -14.46 -9.88
N PRO A 460 -11.70 -15.08 -10.52
CA PRO A 460 -11.49 -16.27 -11.32
C PRO A 460 -10.42 -16.03 -12.39
N VAL A 461 -9.44 -16.94 -12.47
CA VAL A 461 -8.26 -16.81 -13.34
C VAL A 461 -8.62 -16.59 -14.81
N HIS A 462 -9.78 -17.03 -15.30
CA HIS A 462 -10.17 -16.82 -16.69
C HIS A 462 -10.45 -15.35 -17.05
N PHE A 463 -10.68 -14.46 -16.07
CA PHE A 463 -10.80 -13.02 -16.31
C PHE A 463 -9.44 -12.32 -16.38
N GLY A 464 -8.49 -12.76 -15.56
CA GLY A 464 -7.16 -12.16 -15.49
C GLY A 464 -6.29 -12.86 -14.45
N GLN A 465 -5.00 -12.60 -14.52
CA GLN A 465 -4.00 -13.16 -13.62
C GLN A 465 -2.97 -12.09 -13.27
N MET A 466 -2.35 -12.19 -12.09
CA MET A 466 -1.19 -11.36 -11.76
C MET A 466 0.07 -12.07 -12.23
N GLN A 467 0.72 -11.51 -13.25
CA GLN A 467 1.97 -12.02 -13.80
C GLN A 467 3.14 -11.43 -13.02
N HIS A 468 4.02 -12.29 -12.50
CA HIS A 468 5.20 -11.87 -11.75
C HIS A 468 6.48 -12.33 -12.45
N TYR A 469 7.25 -11.37 -12.97
CA TYR A 469 8.44 -11.59 -13.79
C TYR A 469 9.73 -11.62 -12.95
N ARG A 470 9.93 -12.72 -12.21
CA ARG A 470 11.05 -12.91 -11.28
C ARG A 470 11.35 -14.38 -10.99
N HIS A 471 12.42 -14.64 -10.25
CA HIS A 471 12.73 -15.97 -9.68
C HIS A 471 11.57 -16.56 -8.86
N VAL A 472 11.39 -17.87 -8.97
CA VAL A 472 10.42 -18.64 -8.17
C VAL A 472 10.90 -18.89 -6.75
N ASP A 473 9.97 -18.97 -5.81
CA ASP A 473 10.28 -19.35 -4.42
C ASP A 473 10.56 -20.87 -4.29
N ASP A 474 9.96 -21.69 -5.15
CA ASP A 474 10.13 -23.13 -5.21
C ASP A 474 10.69 -23.57 -6.57
N LEU A 475 11.97 -23.94 -6.60
CA LEU A 475 12.68 -24.38 -7.81
C LEU A 475 12.07 -25.63 -8.46
N THR A 476 11.28 -26.43 -7.74
CA THR A 476 10.64 -27.62 -8.31
C THR A 476 9.60 -27.24 -9.38
N THR A 477 8.97 -26.07 -9.23
CA THR A 477 7.97 -25.52 -10.17
C THR A 477 8.53 -25.18 -11.55
N LEU A 478 9.87 -25.06 -11.67
CA LEU A 478 10.55 -24.88 -12.96
C LEU A 478 10.46 -26.11 -13.87
N THR A 479 10.10 -27.27 -13.31
CA THR A 479 10.03 -28.53 -14.07
C THR A 479 8.76 -29.34 -13.80
N ARG A 480 8.12 -29.16 -12.63
CA ARG A 480 6.99 -29.97 -12.18
C ARG A 480 5.95 -29.12 -11.44
N PRO A 481 4.70 -29.03 -11.94
CA PRO A 481 4.27 -29.49 -13.26
C PRO A 481 5.03 -28.78 -14.38
N THR A 482 5.03 -29.35 -15.59
CA THR A 482 5.77 -28.78 -16.72
C THR A 482 5.34 -27.34 -16.98
N PRO A 483 6.29 -26.37 -17.03
CA PRO A 483 5.97 -24.98 -17.35
C PRO A 483 5.17 -24.85 -18.64
N VAL A 484 4.32 -23.84 -18.69
CA VAL A 484 3.39 -23.62 -19.79
C VAL A 484 3.74 -22.35 -20.53
N ARG A 485 3.60 -22.39 -21.86
CA ARG A 485 3.66 -21.18 -22.67
C ARG A 485 2.41 -20.36 -22.41
N ASP A 486 2.60 -19.08 -22.12
CA ASP A 486 1.56 -18.08 -21.95
C ASP A 486 1.96 -16.84 -22.76
N ASP A 487 1.42 -16.76 -23.96
CA ASP A 487 1.70 -15.70 -24.92
C ASP A 487 0.62 -14.61 -24.93
N ASN A 488 -0.20 -14.51 -23.87
CA ASN A 488 -1.29 -13.55 -23.79
C ASN A 488 -0.80 -12.09 -23.93
N ILE A 489 0.42 -11.78 -23.46
CA ILE A 489 1.02 -10.45 -23.64
C ILE A 489 1.22 -10.09 -25.14
N LEU A 490 1.39 -11.09 -26.01
CA LEU A 490 1.70 -10.87 -27.43
C LEU A 490 0.55 -10.24 -28.22
N ARG A 491 -0.68 -10.27 -27.70
CA ARG A 491 -1.80 -9.51 -28.30
C ARG A 491 -1.56 -8.00 -28.28
N PHE A 492 -0.68 -7.52 -27.39
CA PHE A 492 -0.26 -6.11 -27.33
C PHE A 492 1.05 -5.83 -28.07
N ARG A 493 1.75 -6.86 -28.56
CA ARG A 493 3.12 -6.78 -29.08
C ARG A 493 3.31 -5.65 -30.08
N GLU A 494 2.48 -5.59 -31.11
CA GLU A 494 2.65 -4.59 -32.17
C GLU A 494 2.53 -3.16 -31.62
N GLN A 495 1.52 -2.90 -30.80
CA GLN A 495 1.30 -1.56 -30.27
C GLN A 495 2.35 -1.20 -29.21
N LEU A 496 2.74 -2.17 -28.39
CA LEU A 496 3.77 -2.01 -27.38
C LEU A 496 5.12 -1.68 -28.04
N LEU A 497 5.56 -2.45 -29.04
CA LEU A 497 6.79 -2.17 -29.78
C LEU A 497 6.76 -0.81 -30.47
N ARG A 498 5.64 -0.44 -31.12
CA ARG A 498 5.47 0.89 -31.72
C ARG A 498 5.63 2.01 -30.69
N ASN A 499 5.04 1.85 -29.50
CA ASN A 499 5.16 2.83 -28.43
C ASN A 499 6.60 2.92 -27.91
N ILE A 500 7.22 1.78 -27.61
CA ILE A 500 8.59 1.73 -27.08
C ILE A 500 9.60 2.33 -28.06
N HIS A 501 9.55 1.96 -29.33
CA HIS A 501 10.44 2.48 -30.37
C HIS A 501 10.35 4.01 -30.48
N ARG A 502 9.12 4.55 -30.42
CA ARG A 502 8.90 6.01 -30.39
C ARG A 502 9.52 6.67 -29.16
N ARG A 503 9.50 6.02 -28.00
CA ARG A 503 10.06 6.58 -26.75
C ARG A 503 11.57 6.49 -26.67
N LEU A 504 12.15 5.39 -27.14
CA LEU A 504 13.59 5.17 -27.14
C LEU A 504 14.31 5.82 -28.33
N GLY A 505 13.57 6.40 -29.28
CA GLY A 505 14.16 6.99 -30.49
C GLY A 505 14.73 5.94 -31.44
N TRP A 506 14.28 4.69 -31.34
CA TRP A 506 14.68 3.59 -32.20
C TRP A 506 13.72 3.58 -33.41
N THR A 507 14.07 4.32 -34.47
CA THR A 507 13.30 4.36 -35.74
C THR A 507 13.48 3.10 -36.55
#